data_AF-A0A5N9AUW8-F1
#
_entry.id   AF-A0A5N9AUW8-F1
#
_cell.length_a   1.000
_cell.length_b   1.000
_cell.length_c   1.000
_cell.angle_alpha   90.00
_cell.angle_beta   90.00
_cell.angle_gamma   90.00
#
_symmetry.space_group_name_H-M   'P 1'
#
loop_
_entity.id
_entity.type
_entity.pdbx_description
1 polymer ?
#
loop_
_entity_poly.entity_id
_entity_poly.type
_entity_poly.pdbx_seq_one_letter_code
_entity_poly.pdbx_strand_id
1 'polypeptide(L)'
;MDWEPIVAVAQIATGLATLIVAIFLAGQLSLQRRALDRAHSDAERELKYASQTRLDNLALARCTDETLTSIMARGRENMENLKGSVELDRFSVYLRQMYLWLINDWNLNRDRGEIKIFEAQLSQIMSGVGTRQFYSRFARGMFVRTAPPELLEISDRVYEELERKGVNAEETYSQDAIT
;
A
#
# COMPACT_ATOMS: atom_id res chain seq x y z
N MET A 1 23.57 -37.80 -63.26
CA MET A 1 24.20 -37.80 -61.93
C MET A 1 23.11 -37.37 -60.98
N ASP A 2 22.59 -38.33 -60.22
CA ASP A 2 21.33 -38.16 -59.52
C ASP A 2 21.62 -37.47 -58.19
N TRP A 3 21.47 -36.15 -58.18
CA TRP A 3 21.73 -35.29 -57.02
C TRP A 3 20.62 -35.35 -55.96
N GLU A 4 19.46 -35.89 -56.32
CA GLU A 4 18.27 -36.01 -55.46
C GLU A 4 18.54 -36.67 -54.10
N PRO A 5 19.32 -37.77 -53.99
CA PRO A 5 19.62 -38.39 -52.70
C PRO A 5 20.46 -37.48 -51.80
N ILE A 6 21.41 -36.73 -52.38
CA ILE A 6 22.30 -35.82 -51.64
C ILE A 6 21.50 -34.63 -51.10
N VAL A 7 20.61 -34.08 -51.92
CA VAL A 7 19.70 -32.99 -51.51
C VAL A 7 18.77 -33.45 -50.38
N ALA A 8 18.21 -34.67 -50.48
CA ALA A 8 17.35 -35.23 -49.44
C ALA A 8 18.09 -35.38 -48.10
N VAL A 9 19.32 -35.91 -48.10
CA VAL A 9 20.15 -36.04 -46.90
C VAL A 9 20.48 -34.67 -46.30
N ALA A 10 20.85 -33.68 -47.13
CA ALA A 10 21.16 -32.33 -46.68
C ALA A 10 19.95 -31.64 -46.03
N GLN A 11 18.74 -31.85 -46.57
CA GLN A 11 17.52 -31.29 -46.01
C GLN A 11 17.13 -31.93 -44.67
N ILE A 12 17.31 -33.25 -44.53
CA ILE A 12 17.11 -33.94 -43.24
C ILE A 12 18.10 -33.42 -42.20
N ALA A 13 19.38 -33.28 -42.57
CA ALA A 13 20.41 -32.74 -41.67
C ALA A 13 20.10 -31.29 -41.25
N THR A 14 19.61 -30.47 -42.17
CA THR A 14 19.21 -29.08 -41.89
C THR A 14 17.99 -29.05 -40.96
N GLY A 15 16.97 -29.87 -41.22
CA GLY A 15 15.80 -29.98 -40.35
C GLY A 15 16.14 -30.46 -38.94
N LEU A 16 17.07 -31.41 -38.81
CA LEU A 16 17.58 -31.87 -37.52
C LEU A 16 18.32 -30.74 -36.78
N ALA A 17 19.15 -29.97 -37.47
CA ALA A 17 19.84 -28.83 -36.89
C ALA A 17 18.85 -27.76 -36.39
N THR A 18 17.83 -27.42 -37.17
CA THR A 18 16.76 -26.50 -36.74
C THR A 18 16.01 -27.02 -35.53
N LEU A 19 15.69 -28.32 -35.49
CA LEU A 19 15.00 -28.94 -34.36
C LEU A 19 15.82 -28.85 -33.07
N ILE A 20 17.13 -29.12 -33.14
CA ILE A 20 18.04 -29.03 -31.99
C ILE A 20 18.05 -27.60 -31.44
N VAL A 21 18.19 -26.60 -32.32
CA VAL A 21 18.17 -25.18 -31.92
C VAL A 21 16.82 -24.80 -31.31
N ALA A 22 15.70 -25.25 -31.88
CA ALA A 22 14.37 -24.98 -31.35
C ALA A 22 14.18 -25.57 -29.94
N ILE A 23 14.65 -26.80 -29.69
CA ILE A 23 14.60 -27.43 -28.36
C ILE A 23 15.44 -26.62 -27.35
N PHE A 24 16.64 -26.20 -27.75
CA PHE A 24 17.50 -25.38 -26.90
C PHE A 24 16.83 -24.04 -26.54
N LEU A 25 16.26 -23.33 -27.52
CA LEU A 25 15.52 -22.09 -27.31
C LEU A 25 14.29 -22.30 -26.40
N ALA A 26 13.54 -23.38 -26.60
CA ALA A 26 12.40 -23.73 -25.74
C ALA A 26 12.84 -23.98 -24.29
N GLY A 27 14.01 -24.61 -24.10
CA GLY A 27 14.64 -24.77 -22.79
C GLY A 27 15.02 -23.43 -22.16
N GLN A 28 15.66 -22.54 -22.92
CA GLN A 28 16.02 -21.20 -22.46
C GLN A 28 14.79 -20.38 -22.06
N LEU A 29 13.74 -20.37 -22.88
CA LEU A 29 12.48 -19.67 -22.57
C LEU A 29 11.83 -20.21 -21.30
N SER A 30 11.87 -21.53 -21.09
CA SER A 30 11.32 -22.15 -19.87
C SER A 30 12.08 -21.72 -18.61
N LEU A 31 13.41 -21.62 -18.68
CA LEU A 31 14.25 -21.13 -17.58
C LEU A 31 14.04 -19.63 -17.33
N GLN A 32 13.94 -18.83 -18.39
CA GLN A 32 13.69 -17.39 -18.29
C GLN A 32 12.34 -17.09 -17.65
N ARG A 33 11.28 -17.81 -18.04
CA ARG A 33 9.95 -17.67 -17.41
C ARG A 33 10.03 -17.93 -15.90
N ARG A 34 10.66 -19.03 -15.49
CA ARG A 34 10.85 -19.34 -14.06
C ARG A 34 11.66 -18.27 -13.31
N ALA A 35 12.67 -17.68 -13.95
CA ALA A 35 13.46 -16.61 -13.36
C ALA A 35 12.63 -15.33 -13.21
N LEU A 36 11.83 -14.98 -14.23
CA LEU A 36 10.92 -13.84 -14.20
C LEU A 36 9.85 -14.01 -13.13
N ASP A 37 9.25 -15.20 -13.01
CA ASP A 37 8.24 -15.51 -11.98
C ASP A 37 8.80 -15.32 -10.57
N ARG A 38 10.05 -15.77 -10.34
CA ARG A 38 10.75 -15.53 -9.07
C ARG A 38 11.02 -14.06 -8.83
N ALA A 39 11.56 -13.35 -9.82
CA ALA A 39 11.84 -11.93 -9.72
C ALA A 39 10.56 -11.11 -9.46
N HIS A 40 9.44 -11.50 -10.06
CA HIS A 40 8.14 -10.88 -9.81
C HIS A 40 7.68 -11.11 -8.36
N SER A 41 7.71 -12.35 -7.87
CA SER A 41 7.39 -12.67 -6.48
C SER A 41 8.29 -11.93 -5.48
N ASP A 42 9.58 -11.80 -5.78
CA ASP A 42 10.53 -11.10 -4.91
C ASP A 42 10.27 -9.58 -4.90
N ALA A 43 9.99 -8.99 -6.06
CA ALA A 43 9.61 -7.58 -6.16
C ALA A 43 8.31 -7.27 -5.40
N GLU A 44 7.28 -8.13 -5.48
CA GLU A 44 6.06 -7.96 -4.69
C GLU A 44 6.33 -8.00 -3.19
N ARG A 45 7.20 -8.90 -2.72
CA ARG A 45 7.60 -8.98 -1.32
C ARG A 45 8.36 -7.74 -0.88
N GLU A 46 9.31 -7.27 -1.69
CA GLU A 46 10.08 -6.07 -1.41
C GLU A 46 9.19 -4.84 -1.29
N LEU A 47 8.21 -4.67 -2.18
CA LEU A 47 7.23 -3.58 -2.10
C LEU A 47 6.40 -3.63 -0.81
N LYS A 48 5.96 -4.83 -0.40
CA LYS A 48 5.22 -5.02 0.86
C LYS A 48 6.08 -4.70 2.08
N TYR A 49 7.34 -5.13 2.10
CA TYR A 49 8.28 -4.78 3.16
C TYR A 49 8.55 -3.27 3.21
N ALA A 50 8.76 -2.62 2.06
CA ALA A 50 8.95 -1.17 1.99
C ALA A 50 7.72 -0.39 2.50
N SER A 51 6.51 -0.85 2.19
CA SER A 51 5.26 -0.29 2.75
C SER A 51 5.25 -0.38 4.28
N GLN A 52 5.59 -1.55 4.84
CA GLN A 52 5.64 -1.76 6.28
C GLN A 52 6.72 -0.90 6.95
N THR A 53 7.93 -0.86 6.40
CA THR A 53 9.02 -0.01 6.93
C THR A 53 8.63 1.46 6.93
N ARG A 54 7.84 1.93 5.95
CA ARG A 54 7.31 3.29 5.94
C ARG A 54 6.38 3.54 7.13
N LEU A 55 5.48 2.60 7.43
CA LEU A 55 4.60 2.71 8.61
C LEU A 55 5.43 2.72 9.90
N ASP A 56 6.38 1.81 10.03
CA ASP A 56 7.25 1.70 11.21
C ASP A 56 8.04 2.99 11.44
N ASN A 57 8.55 3.61 10.37
CA ASN A 57 9.25 4.90 10.46
C ASN A 57 8.33 6.04 10.91
N LEU A 58 7.06 6.06 10.50
CA LEU A 58 6.08 7.05 10.97
C LEU A 58 5.71 6.83 12.44
N ALA A 59 5.59 5.58 12.85
CA ALA A 59 5.37 5.23 14.26
C ALA A 59 6.58 5.64 15.11
N LEU A 60 7.80 5.31 14.65
CA LEU A 60 9.04 5.65 15.33
C LEU A 60 9.21 7.17 15.45
N ALA A 61 8.99 7.93 14.38
CA ALA A 61 9.06 9.39 14.41
C ALA A 61 8.10 9.98 15.45
N ARG A 62 6.88 9.43 15.55
CA ARG A 62 5.91 9.86 16.56
C ARG A 62 6.28 9.42 17.98
N CYS A 63 7.04 8.35 18.17
CA CYS A 63 7.44 7.88 19.50
C CYS A 63 8.73 8.54 20.01
N THR A 64 9.62 8.99 19.11
CA THR A 64 10.94 9.52 19.48
C THR A 64 11.04 11.04 19.47
N ASP A 65 10.20 11.74 18.71
CA ASP A 65 10.15 13.20 18.71
C ASP A 65 9.04 13.70 19.66
N GLU A 66 9.43 14.09 20.88
CA GLU A 66 8.50 14.63 21.89
C GLU A 66 7.70 15.84 21.40
N THR A 67 8.29 16.66 20.52
CA THR A 67 7.61 17.82 19.95
C THR A 67 6.46 17.36 19.04
N LEU A 68 6.75 16.41 18.14
CA LEU A 68 5.75 15.81 17.27
C LEU A 68 4.67 15.09 18.10
N THR A 69 5.04 14.35 19.14
CA THR A 69 4.09 13.70 20.05
C THR A 69 3.11 14.70 20.64
N SER A 70 3.61 15.83 21.17
CA SER A 70 2.73 16.83 21.80
C SER A 70 1.85 17.56 20.78
N ILE A 71 2.37 17.83 19.57
CA ILE A 71 1.59 18.41 18.46
C ILE A 71 0.48 17.45 18.07
N MET A 72 0.79 16.15 17.90
CA MET A 72 -0.18 15.13 17.53
C MET A 72 -1.25 14.94 18.61
N ALA A 73 -0.89 14.99 19.89
CA ALA A 73 -1.85 14.90 20.99
C ALA A 73 -2.85 16.07 20.95
N ARG A 74 -2.37 17.31 20.90
CA ARG A 74 -3.23 18.51 20.81
C ARG A 74 -4.08 18.51 19.54
N GLY A 75 -3.45 18.30 18.39
CA GLY A 75 -4.13 18.30 17.10
C GLY A 75 -5.17 17.20 16.96
N ARG A 76 -5.01 16.08 17.68
CA ARG A 76 -6.00 14.99 17.70
C ARG A 76 -7.25 15.36 18.49
N GLU A 77 -7.11 16.07 19.61
CA GLU A 77 -8.25 16.61 20.37
C GLU A 77 -9.05 17.61 19.53
N ASN A 78 -8.37 18.56 18.89
CA ASN A 78 -8.95 19.52 17.96
C ASN A 78 -7.82 20.21 17.17
N MET A 79 -7.99 20.42 15.85
CA MET A 79 -6.96 21.13 15.06
C MET A 79 -6.78 22.59 15.51
N GLU A 80 -7.79 23.19 16.15
CA GLU A 80 -7.71 24.54 16.69
C GLU A 80 -6.76 24.66 17.89
N ASN A 81 -6.41 23.54 18.54
CA ASN A 81 -5.45 23.51 19.65
C ASN A 81 -3.98 23.63 19.18
N LEU A 82 -3.73 23.63 17.87
CA LEU A 82 -2.41 23.73 17.27
C LEU A 82 -1.92 25.19 17.27
N LYS A 83 -0.67 25.41 17.69
CA LYS A 83 -0.10 26.75 17.83
C LYS A 83 0.48 27.25 16.50
N GLY A 84 -0.34 27.95 15.73
CA GLY A 84 0.08 28.60 14.50
C GLY A 84 0.35 27.65 13.33
N SER A 85 0.90 28.20 12.26
CA SER A 85 1.04 27.50 10.98
C SER A 85 2.03 26.34 11.00
N VAL A 86 3.09 26.42 11.82
CA VAL A 86 4.14 25.38 11.87
C VAL A 86 3.62 24.08 12.50
N GLU A 87 2.87 24.17 13.60
CA GLU A 87 2.28 22.98 14.23
C GLU A 87 1.20 22.37 13.33
N LEU A 88 0.38 23.20 12.70
CA LEU A 88 -0.61 22.76 11.72
C LEU A 88 0.03 22.04 10.53
N ASP A 89 1.14 22.55 10.00
CA ASP A 89 1.86 21.90 8.90
C ASP A 89 2.44 20.56 9.33
N ARG A 90 3.12 20.48 10.48
CA ARG A 90 3.68 19.21 11.00
C ARG A 90 2.59 18.15 11.20
N PHE A 91 1.47 18.54 11.83
CA PHE A 91 0.31 17.66 12.01
C PHE A 91 -0.25 17.19 10.65
N SER A 92 -0.41 18.13 9.72
CA SER A 92 -0.95 17.87 8.38
C SER A 92 -0.05 16.96 7.54
N VAL A 93 1.27 17.16 7.58
CA VAL A 93 2.26 16.34 6.86
C VAL A 93 2.24 14.92 7.41
N TYR A 94 2.23 14.76 8.74
CA TYR A 94 2.15 13.44 9.37
C TYR A 94 0.90 12.68 8.96
N LEU A 95 -0.28 13.31 9.11
CA LEU A 95 -1.54 12.67 8.73
C LEU A 95 -1.62 12.40 7.23
N ARG A 96 -1.21 13.35 6.39
CA ARG A 96 -1.13 13.15 4.94
C ARG A 96 -0.30 11.92 4.60
N GLN A 97 0.80 11.73 5.31
CA GLN A 97 1.67 10.59 5.11
C GLN A 97 1.01 9.28 5.57
N MET A 98 0.23 9.28 6.65
CA MET A 98 -0.56 8.11 7.04
C MET A 98 -1.61 7.73 5.98
N TYR A 99 -2.37 8.70 5.46
CA TYR A 99 -3.38 8.44 4.43
C TYR A 99 -2.75 7.95 3.11
N LEU A 100 -1.63 8.56 2.68
CA LEU A 100 -0.91 8.09 1.50
C LEU A 100 -0.35 6.68 1.69
N TRP A 101 0.11 6.35 2.89
CA TRP A 101 0.50 4.98 3.19
C TRP A 101 -0.69 4.04 3.05
N LEU A 102 -1.84 4.34 3.67
CA LEU A 102 -3.05 3.52 3.62
C LEU A 102 -3.54 3.27 2.18
N ILE A 103 -3.58 4.31 1.34
CA ILE A 103 -3.97 4.19 -0.07
C ILE A 103 -2.98 3.30 -0.84
N ASN A 104 -1.67 3.49 -0.63
CA ASN A 104 -0.65 2.67 -1.29
C ASN A 104 -0.70 1.22 -0.82
N ASP A 105 -0.95 0.99 0.47
CA ASP A 105 -1.02 -0.34 1.06
C ASP A 105 -2.19 -1.15 0.49
N TRP A 106 -3.34 -0.49 0.30
CA TRP A 106 -4.48 -1.04 -0.42
C TRP A 106 -4.12 -1.40 -1.86
N ASN A 107 -3.48 -0.49 -2.60
CA ASN A 107 -3.10 -0.72 -4.01
C ASN A 107 -2.08 -1.87 -4.17
N LEU A 108 -1.22 -2.08 -3.17
CA LEU A 108 -0.29 -3.22 -3.12
C LEU A 108 -0.96 -4.54 -2.73
N ASN A 109 -2.26 -4.51 -2.41
CA ASN A 109 -3.03 -5.66 -1.97
C ASN A 109 -2.32 -6.41 -0.82
N ARG A 110 -1.70 -5.68 0.11
CA ARG A 110 -0.84 -6.27 1.16
C ARG A 110 -1.65 -7.23 2.04
N ASP A 111 -2.82 -6.78 2.47
CA ASP A 111 -3.76 -7.52 3.31
C ASP A 111 -4.86 -8.22 2.48
N ARG A 112 -4.56 -8.62 1.24
CA ARG A 112 -5.49 -9.32 0.33
C ARG A 112 -6.79 -8.55 0.05
N GLY A 113 -6.79 -7.22 0.25
CA GLY A 113 -7.94 -6.36 0.00
C GLY A 113 -9.02 -6.54 1.06
N GLU A 114 -8.66 -7.00 2.27
CA GLU A 114 -9.60 -7.14 3.37
C GLU A 114 -10.12 -5.78 3.83
N ILE A 115 -11.34 -5.45 3.42
CA ILE A 115 -12.03 -4.19 3.73
C ILE A 115 -12.03 -3.91 5.24
N LYS A 116 -12.24 -4.93 6.08
CA LYS A 116 -12.26 -4.77 7.55
C LYS A 116 -10.94 -4.26 8.11
N ILE A 117 -9.81 -4.70 7.55
CA ILE A 117 -8.48 -4.24 7.98
C ILE A 117 -8.29 -2.78 7.58
N PHE A 118 -8.67 -2.43 6.35
CA PHE A 118 -8.65 -1.05 5.87
C PHE A 118 -9.53 -0.13 6.73
N GLU A 119 -10.76 -0.55 7.04
CA GLU A 119 -11.68 0.18 7.92
C GLU A 119 -11.10 0.37 9.32
N ALA A 120 -10.47 -0.65 9.90
CA ALA A 120 -9.84 -0.58 11.21
C ALA A 120 -8.67 0.43 11.23
N GLN A 121 -7.79 0.38 10.22
CA GLN A 121 -6.68 1.33 10.10
C GLN A 121 -7.17 2.76 9.89
N LEU A 122 -8.19 2.94 9.06
CA LEU A 122 -8.80 4.25 8.84
C LEU A 122 -9.45 4.79 10.12
N SER A 123 -10.16 3.93 10.85
CA SER A 123 -10.77 4.27 12.14
C SER A 123 -9.72 4.69 13.17
N GLN A 124 -8.56 4.00 13.19
CA GLN A 124 -7.43 4.41 14.03
C GLN A 124 -6.87 5.77 13.63
N ILE A 125 -6.76 6.09 12.34
CA ILE A 125 -6.32 7.43 11.90
C ILE A 125 -7.35 8.50 12.31
N MET A 126 -8.65 8.23 12.10
CA MET A 126 -9.77 9.14 12.34
C MET A 126 -10.30 9.16 13.78
N SER A 127 -9.60 8.52 14.70
CA SER A 127 -10.14 8.32 16.04
C SER A 127 -10.20 9.58 16.92
N GLY A 128 -9.61 10.70 16.50
CA GLY A 128 -9.73 11.99 17.20
C GLY A 128 -10.50 13.01 16.37
N VAL A 129 -11.16 13.96 17.04
CA VAL A 129 -11.93 15.03 16.36
C VAL A 129 -11.06 15.81 15.37
N GLY A 130 -9.85 16.21 15.76
CA GLY A 130 -9.01 16.98 14.85
C GLY A 130 -8.43 16.17 13.69
N THR A 131 -8.28 14.84 13.83
CA THR A 131 -7.90 13.99 12.67
C THR A 131 -9.06 13.80 11.69
N ARG A 132 -10.31 13.85 12.17
CA ARG A 132 -11.53 13.90 11.34
C ARG A 132 -11.72 15.25 10.65
N GLN A 133 -11.45 16.35 11.34
CA GLN A 133 -11.39 17.68 10.71
C GLN A 133 -10.34 17.71 9.58
N PHE A 134 -9.19 17.06 9.77
CA PHE A 134 -8.20 16.93 8.71
C PHE A 134 -8.71 16.08 7.54
N TYR A 135 -9.46 15.01 7.80
CA TYR A 135 -10.08 14.21 6.74
C TYR A 135 -11.00 15.05 5.87
N SER A 136 -11.99 15.72 6.48
CA SER A 136 -12.99 16.48 5.75
C SER A 136 -12.40 17.65 4.97
N ARG A 137 -11.40 18.34 5.55
CA ARG A 137 -10.75 19.50 4.92
C ARG A 137 -9.74 19.13 3.84
N PHE A 138 -9.00 18.03 4.00
CA PHE A 138 -7.83 17.73 3.17
C PHE A 138 -7.81 16.30 2.66
N ALA A 139 -7.92 15.29 3.55
CA ALA A 139 -7.64 13.91 3.16
C ALA A 139 -8.70 13.31 2.22
N ARG A 140 -9.97 13.70 2.35
CA ARG A 140 -11.04 13.31 1.42
C ARG A 140 -10.70 13.67 -0.02
N GLY A 141 -10.10 14.85 -0.24
CA GLY A 141 -9.62 15.27 -1.56
C GLY A 141 -8.46 14.44 -2.11
N MET A 142 -7.71 13.74 -1.24
CA MET A 142 -6.71 12.76 -1.70
C MET A 142 -7.40 11.52 -2.25
N PHE A 143 -8.36 10.94 -1.52
CA PHE A 143 -9.13 9.79 -1.99
C PHE A 143 -9.78 10.04 -3.34
N VAL A 144 -10.40 11.21 -3.53
CA VAL A 144 -11.01 11.62 -4.81
C VAL A 144 -10.02 11.57 -6.00
N ARG A 145 -8.74 11.88 -5.77
CA ARG A 145 -7.74 11.99 -6.85
C ARG A 145 -6.90 10.73 -7.07
N THR A 146 -6.65 9.97 -6.02
CA THR A 146 -5.61 8.91 -6.04
C THR A 146 -6.13 7.53 -5.64
N ALA A 147 -7.37 7.40 -5.17
CA ALA A 147 -7.93 6.13 -4.74
C ALA A 147 -9.11 5.71 -5.64
N PRO A 148 -9.41 4.41 -5.75
CA PRO A 148 -10.64 3.94 -6.33
C PRO A 148 -11.88 4.53 -5.61
N PRO A 149 -13.00 4.79 -6.31
CA PRO A 149 -14.21 5.36 -5.71
C PRO A 149 -14.72 4.58 -4.49
N GLU A 150 -14.60 3.25 -4.50
CA GLU A 150 -14.97 2.39 -3.38
C GLU A 150 -14.27 2.77 -2.07
N LEU A 151 -12.98 3.14 -2.12
CA LEU A 151 -12.25 3.55 -0.91
C LEU A 151 -12.73 4.89 -0.37
N LEU A 152 -13.17 5.80 -1.24
CA LEU A 152 -13.77 7.04 -0.81
C LEU A 152 -15.11 6.78 -0.10
N GLU A 153 -15.94 5.89 -0.63
CA GLU A 153 -17.22 5.51 -0.01
C GLU A 153 -17.02 4.86 1.36
N ILE A 154 -16.05 3.93 1.48
CA ILE A 154 -15.67 3.34 2.76
C ILE A 154 -15.18 4.42 3.72
N SER A 155 -14.36 5.36 3.23
CA SER A 155 -13.78 6.40 4.07
C SER A 155 -14.81 7.40 4.58
N ASP A 156 -15.74 7.82 3.72
CA ASP A 156 -16.85 8.68 4.10
C ASP A 156 -17.77 7.98 5.11
N ARG A 157 -18.04 6.68 4.93
CA ARG A 157 -18.82 5.88 5.89
C ARG A 157 -18.16 5.84 7.27
N VAL A 158 -16.86 5.53 7.34
CA VAL A 158 -16.12 5.50 8.62
C VAL A 158 -16.11 6.88 9.28
N TYR A 159 -15.90 7.94 8.50
CA TYR A 159 -15.97 9.31 9.00
C TYR A 159 -17.33 9.63 9.61
N GLU A 160 -18.42 9.37 8.89
CA GLU A 160 -19.79 9.61 9.37
C GLU A 160 -20.15 8.80 10.61
N GLU A 161 -19.69 7.55 10.69
CA GLU A 161 -19.91 6.69 11.84
C GLU A 161 -19.20 7.24 13.09
N LEU A 162 -17.95 7.68 12.97
CA LEU A 162 -17.18 8.24 14.08
C LEU A 162 -17.72 9.61 14.52
N GLU A 163 -18.14 10.46 13.58
CA GLU A 163 -18.82 11.72 13.89
C GLU A 163 -20.13 11.48 14.65
N ARG A 164 -20.95 10.51 14.21
CA ARG A 164 -22.22 10.18 14.88
C ARG A 164 -21.99 9.65 16.29
N LYS A 165 -20.97 8.83 16.50
CA LYS A 165 -20.67 8.25 17.82
C LYS A 165 -20.13 9.31 18.79
N GLY A 166 -19.61 10.45 18.31
CA GLY A 166 -18.95 11.44 19.16
C GLY A 166 -17.68 10.92 19.84
N VAL A 167 -17.18 9.76 19.40
CA VAL A 167 -16.13 9.02 20.10
C VAL A 167 -14.77 9.65 19.81
N ASN A 168 -14.09 10.06 20.87
CA ASN A 168 -12.64 10.04 20.93
C ASN A 168 -12.25 8.60 21.25
N ALA A 169 -11.62 7.86 20.33
CA ALA A 169 -11.43 6.41 20.49
C ALA A 169 -10.46 5.99 21.62
N GLU A 170 -10.09 6.92 22.50
CA GLU A 170 -9.45 6.59 23.78
C GLU A 170 -10.40 5.81 24.70
N GLU A 171 -11.72 5.96 24.57
CA GLU A 171 -12.69 5.14 25.34
C GLU A 171 -12.77 3.68 24.86
N THR A 172 -12.36 3.38 23.62
CA THR A 172 -12.46 2.01 23.06
C THR A 172 -11.30 1.13 23.51
N TYR A 173 -10.11 1.68 23.76
CA TYR A 173 -8.95 0.90 24.22
C TYR A 173 -9.00 0.53 25.71
N SER A 174 -9.91 1.11 26.50
CA SER A 174 -10.04 0.78 27.93
C SER A 174 -10.94 -0.42 28.21
N GLN A 175 -11.84 -0.82 27.31
CA GLN A 175 -12.78 -1.92 27.57
C GLN A 175 -12.31 -3.27 27.03
N ASP A 176 -11.60 -3.31 25.90
CA ASP A 176 -11.21 -4.58 25.26
C ASP A 176 -9.82 -5.09 25.69
N ALA A 177 -9.08 -4.35 26.52
CA ALA A 177 -7.75 -4.74 27.00
C ALA A 177 -7.75 -5.38 28.40
N ILE A 178 -8.93 -5.51 29.06
CA ILE A 178 -9.07 -6.11 30.39
C ILE A 178 -10.20 -7.16 30.41
N THR A 179 -10.36 -7.95 29.35
CA THR A 179 -11.13 -9.21 29.43
C THR A 179 -10.44 -10.31 28.64
#